data_AF-A0AAV6UQ51-F1
#
_entry.id   AF-A0AAV6UQ51-F1
#
_cell.length_a   1.000
_cell.length_b   1.000
_cell.length_c   1.000
_cell.angle_alpha   90.00
_cell.angle_beta   90.00
_cell.angle_gamma   90.00
#
_symmetry.space_group_name_H-M   'P 1'
#
loop_
_entity.id
_entity.type
_entity.pdbx_description
1 polymer ?
#
loop_
_entity_poly.entity_id
_entity_poly.type
_entity_poly.pdbx_seq_one_letter_code
_entity_poly.pdbx_strand_id
1 'polypeptide(L)'
;MWSIIFSVCVVALVAADEGEHEYGKYGEWRKTTCEKMNRTLHEDIDACFQTEVKAIKDATKDCVIESAPSSSGNLVDFEELACVDKSLFKKFDKCMDEYEADPEFRKQMEITNETIACYEALLEIYNMVELKPALDEEIASVKAMAAAE
;
A
#
# COMPACT_ATOMS: atom_id res chain seq x y z
N MET A 1 15.11 54.31 24.60
CA MET A 1 15.65 53.31 23.65
C MET A 1 15.46 51.95 24.31
N TRP A 2 14.27 51.32 24.20
CA TRP A 2 13.88 50.39 23.11
C TRP A 2 14.92 49.27 22.94
N SER A 3 14.65 47.96 22.98
CA SER A 3 13.42 47.16 23.09
C SER A 3 13.81 45.70 23.40
N ILE A 4 13.02 45.04 24.24
CA ILE A 4 12.39 43.72 24.07
C ILE A 4 13.28 42.49 23.75
N ILE A 5 13.29 41.60 24.75
CA ILE A 5 13.45 40.13 24.68
C ILE A 5 12.38 39.55 23.74
N PHE A 6 12.77 38.88 22.65
CA PHE A 6 12.02 37.78 22.01
C PHE A 6 13.09 36.91 21.33
N SER A 7 13.20 35.63 21.70
CA SER A 7 12.61 34.54 20.93
C SER A 7 13.26 34.44 19.55
N VAL A 8 13.90 33.35 19.18
CA VAL A 8 13.27 32.05 19.00
C VAL A 8 14.40 31.03 18.94
N CYS A 9 14.27 29.97 19.74
CA CYS A 9 14.75 28.64 19.41
C CYS A 9 14.39 28.33 17.95
N VAL A 10 15.28 28.60 17.00
CA VAL A 10 15.25 27.87 15.74
C VAL A 10 15.94 26.56 16.02
N VAL A 11 15.22 25.70 16.76
CA VAL A 11 15.20 24.28 16.45
C VAL A 11 14.83 24.28 14.98
N ALA A 12 15.83 24.13 14.11
CA ALA A 12 15.59 23.69 12.76
C ALA A 12 15.05 22.27 12.88
N LEU A 13 13.75 22.19 13.15
CA LEU A 13 12.84 21.20 12.59
C LEU A 13 13.07 21.28 11.08
N VAL A 14 14.13 20.63 10.60
CA VAL A 14 14.11 20.13 9.24
C VAL A 14 13.26 18.89 9.34
N ALA A 15 12.15 18.97 8.62
CA ALA A 15 11.06 18.02 8.51
C ALA A 15 11.51 16.57 8.69
N ALA A 16 10.65 15.77 9.33
CA ALA A 16 10.57 14.36 9.03
C ALA A 16 10.63 14.23 7.50
N ASP A 17 11.70 13.60 7.04
CA ASP A 17 11.83 13.13 5.69
C ASP A 17 10.75 12.06 5.53
N GLU A 18 9.51 12.49 5.23
CA GLU A 18 8.50 11.71 4.51
C GLU A 18 9.03 11.51 3.08
N GLY A 19 10.28 11.04 2.98
CA GLY A 19 10.99 10.86 1.74
C GLY A 19 10.22 9.84 0.95
N GLU A 20 9.93 10.14 -0.32
CA GLU A 20 9.42 9.18 -1.27
C GLU A 20 10.20 7.88 -1.14
N HIS A 21 9.66 6.90 -0.41
CA HIS A 21 10.28 5.60 -0.28
C HIS A 21 10.43 5.04 -1.69
N GLU A 22 11.57 4.38 -1.97
CA GLU A 22 11.84 3.78 -3.27
C GLU A 22 10.66 2.91 -3.74
N TYR A 23 9.95 2.31 -2.78
CA TYR A 23 8.82 1.41 -2.92
C TYR A 23 7.42 2.09 -2.82
N GLY A 24 7.32 3.41 -2.70
CA GLY A 24 6.04 4.15 -2.65
C GLY A 24 5.31 4.11 -1.29
N LYS A 25 3.98 4.32 -1.30
CA LYS A 25 3.09 4.45 -0.12
C LYS A 25 3.18 3.26 0.83
N TYR A 26 3.33 2.06 0.28
CA TYR A 26 3.45 0.78 1.00
C TYR A 26 4.89 0.28 1.10
N GLY A 27 5.80 1.18 1.46
CA GLY A 27 7.24 0.98 1.31
C GLY A 27 7.77 -0.25 2.04
N GLU A 28 7.36 -0.49 3.29
CA GLU A 28 7.82 -1.62 4.08
C GLU A 28 7.26 -2.96 3.62
N TRP A 29 5.97 -3.02 3.27
CA TRP A 29 5.34 -4.21 2.71
C TRP A 29 6.06 -4.63 1.43
N ARG A 30 6.09 -3.73 0.44
CA ARG A 30 6.70 -4.00 -0.87
C ARG A 30 8.18 -4.33 -0.77
N LYS A 31 8.92 -3.61 0.07
CA LYS A 31 10.32 -3.92 0.34
C LYS A 31 10.47 -5.33 0.89
N THR A 32 9.71 -5.68 1.92
CA THR A 32 9.79 -7.00 2.57
C THR A 32 9.43 -8.11 1.59
N THR A 33 8.38 -7.93 0.78
CA THR A 33 7.97 -8.90 -0.24
C THR A 33 9.05 -9.05 -1.32
N CYS A 34 9.66 -7.95 -1.79
CA CYS A 34 10.76 -7.99 -2.76
C CYS A 34 12.06 -8.58 -2.20
N GLU A 35 12.37 -8.40 -0.91
CA GLU A 35 13.57 -8.96 -0.27
C GLU A 35 13.39 -10.46 0.03
N LYS A 36 12.17 -10.89 0.35
CA LYS A 36 11.80 -12.29 0.59
C LYS A 36 11.31 -13.00 -0.69
N MET A 37 11.52 -12.38 -1.86
CA MET A 37 10.94 -12.75 -3.14
C MET A 37 11.10 -14.25 -3.44
N ASN A 38 9.98 -14.94 -3.33
CA ASN A 38 9.75 -16.31 -3.75
C ASN A 38 8.40 -16.29 -4.47
N ARG A 39 8.33 -16.90 -5.65
CA ARG A 39 7.09 -17.03 -6.42
C ARG A 39 5.91 -17.56 -5.59
N THR A 40 6.14 -18.50 -4.68
CA THR A 40 5.10 -19.02 -3.78
C THR A 40 4.54 -17.94 -2.86
N LEU A 41 5.38 -17.02 -2.36
CA LEU A 41 4.90 -15.88 -1.56
C LEU A 41 3.98 -14.98 -2.40
N HIS A 42 4.37 -14.65 -3.63
CA HIS A 42 3.53 -13.82 -4.50
C HIS A 42 2.22 -14.53 -4.88
N GLU A 43 2.27 -15.83 -5.15
CA GLU A 43 1.08 -16.65 -5.43
C GLU A 43 0.14 -16.72 -4.21
N ASP A 44 0.66 -16.84 -2.99
CA ASP A 44 -0.18 -16.85 -1.79
C ASP A 44 -0.71 -15.45 -1.45
N ILE A 45 0.05 -14.38 -1.72
CA ILE A 45 -0.44 -12.98 -1.65
C ILE A 45 -1.59 -12.79 -2.64
N ASP A 46 -1.42 -13.20 -3.89
CA ASP A 46 -2.49 -13.12 -4.90
C ASP A 46 -3.72 -13.94 -4.46
N ALA A 47 -3.54 -15.11 -3.85
CA ALA A 47 -4.65 -15.89 -3.31
C ALA A 47 -5.44 -15.14 -2.24
N CYS A 48 -4.77 -14.41 -1.33
CA CYS A 48 -5.45 -13.54 -0.37
C CYS A 48 -6.13 -12.35 -1.05
N PHE A 49 -5.47 -11.72 -2.02
CA PHE A 49 -6.05 -10.65 -2.82
C PHE A 49 -7.31 -11.10 -3.58
N GLN A 50 -7.37 -12.36 -4.05
CA GLN A 50 -8.58 -12.88 -4.70
C GLN A 50 -9.80 -12.94 -3.77
N THR A 51 -9.61 -12.93 -2.44
CA THR A 51 -10.70 -12.85 -1.45
C THR A 51 -11.28 -11.44 -1.30
N GLU A 52 -10.59 -10.41 -1.83
CA GLU A 52 -11.06 -9.04 -1.75
C GLU A 52 -12.32 -8.81 -2.61
N VAL A 53 -13.02 -7.73 -2.28
CA VAL A 53 -14.22 -7.32 -3.00
C VAL A 53 -13.90 -6.97 -4.45
N LYS A 54 -14.87 -7.21 -5.33
CA LYS A 54 -14.71 -7.03 -6.78
C LYS A 54 -14.21 -5.63 -7.15
N ALA A 55 -14.68 -4.59 -6.46
CA ALA A 55 -14.28 -3.21 -6.73
C ALA A 55 -12.76 -3.00 -6.58
N ILE A 56 -12.17 -3.48 -5.47
CA ILE A 56 -10.72 -3.35 -5.24
C ILE A 56 -9.93 -4.18 -6.26
N LYS A 57 -10.42 -5.40 -6.57
CA LYS A 57 -9.76 -6.26 -7.54
C LYS A 57 -9.73 -5.68 -8.95
N ASP A 58 -10.84 -5.11 -9.40
CA ASP A 58 -10.93 -4.47 -10.70
C ASP A 58 -10.05 -3.22 -10.76
N ALA A 59 -10.12 -2.34 -9.75
CA ALA A 59 -9.29 -1.13 -9.69
C ALA A 59 -7.79 -1.47 -9.68
N THR A 60 -7.39 -2.45 -8.87
CA THR A 60 -6.01 -2.95 -8.84
C THR A 60 -5.59 -3.48 -10.19
N LYS A 61 -6.41 -4.30 -10.85
CA LYS A 61 -6.11 -4.84 -12.18
C LYS A 61 -5.93 -3.72 -13.21
N ASP A 62 -6.82 -2.73 -13.21
CA ASP A 62 -6.73 -1.58 -14.11
C ASP A 62 -5.45 -0.79 -13.84
N CYS A 63 -5.11 -0.54 -12.58
CA CYS A 63 -3.87 0.15 -12.19
C CYS A 63 -2.60 -0.65 -12.50
N VAL A 64 -2.65 -1.99 -12.42
CA VAL A 64 -1.55 -2.85 -12.87
C VAL A 64 -1.35 -2.72 -14.39
N ILE A 65 -2.43 -2.78 -15.17
CA ILE A 65 -2.37 -2.64 -16.64
C ILE A 65 -1.81 -1.27 -17.01
N GLU A 66 -2.24 -0.20 -16.33
CA GLU A 66 -1.75 1.15 -16.58
C GLU A 66 -0.27 1.31 -16.22
N SER A 67 0.13 0.79 -15.07
CA SER A 67 1.49 0.96 -14.54
C SER A 67 2.51 0.12 -15.29
N ALA A 68 2.17 -1.13 -15.62
CA ALA A 68 3.03 -2.07 -16.31
C ALA A 68 2.24 -2.88 -17.35
N PRO A 69 1.96 -2.34 -18.55
CA PRO A 69 1.15 -3.01 -19.57
C PRO A 69 1.63 -4.42 -19.94
N SER A 70 2.93 -4.70 -19.78
CA SER A 70 3.53 -6.02 -20.04
C SER A 70 3.06 -7.13 -19.09
N SER A 71 2.55 -6.82 -17.89
CA SER A 71 1.99 -7.82 -16.97
C SER A 71 0.57 -8.24 -17.36
N SER A 72 -0.08 -7.55 -18.30
CA SER A 72 -1.47 -7.81 -18.72
C SER A 72 -2.49 -7.84 -17.56
N GLY A 73 -2.23 -7.08 -16.48
CA GLY A 73 -3.11 -7.05 -15.31
C GLY A 73 -2.88 -8.18 -14.31
N ASN A 74 -1.87 -9.04 -14.52
CA ASN A 74 -1.50 -10.06 -13.55
C ASN A 74 -0.68 -9.42 -12.41
N LEU A 75 -1.15 -9.61 -11.17
CA LEU A 75 -0.54 -9.00 -9.99
C LEU A 75 0.85 -9.59 -9.68
N VAL A 76 1.02 -10.92 -9.78
CA VAL A 76 2.30 -11.59 -9.54
C VAL A 76 3.37 -11.11 -10.54
N ASP A 77 3.04 -11.07 -11.83
CA ASP A 77 3.95 -10.59 -12.88
C ASP A 77 4.27 -9.09 -12.68
N PHE A 78 3.29 -8.30 -12.22
CA PHE A 78 3.52 -6.89 -11.87
C PHE A 78 4.48 -6.74 -10.70
N GLU A 79 4.30 -7.49 -9.62
CA GLU A 79 5.17 -7.43 -8.44
C GLU A 79 6.60 -7.85 -8.79
N GLU A 80 6.78 -8.90 -9.59
CA GLU A 80 8.10 -9.31 -10.09
C GLU A 80 8.78 -8.18 -10.88
N LEU A 81 8.03 -7.52 -11.78
CA LEU A 81 8.53 -6.37 -12.54
C LEU A 81 8.85 -5.17 -11.64
N ALA A 82 7.97 -4.86 -10.67
CA ALA A 82 8.09 -3.70 -9.79
C ALA A 82 9.22 -3.86 -8.76
N CYS A 83 9.53 -5.09 -8.33
CA CYS A 83 10.72 -5.36 -7.52
C CYS A 83 12.02 -5.06 -8.28
N VAL A 84 12.02 -5.17 -9.61
CA VAL A 84 13.16 -4.77 -10.46
C VAL A 84 13.14 -3.26 -10.73
N ASP A 85 12.03 -2.76 -11.25
CA ASP A 85 11.79 -1.34 -11.53
C ASP A 85 10.79 -0.74 -10.53
N LYS A 86 11.31 -0.21 -9.42
CA LYS A 86 10.48 0.32 -8.32
C LYS A 86 9.65 1.54 -8.72
N SER A 87 9.97 2.18 -9.85
CA SER A 87 9.13 3.28 -10.37
C SER A 87 7.72 2.80 -10.72
N LEU A 88 7.53 1.51 -10.98
CA LEU A 88 6.22 0.90 -11.23
C LEU A 88 5.31 0.95 -9.99
N PHE A 89 5.87 0.81 -8.78
CA PHE A 89 5.10 0.98 -7.54
C PHE A 89 4.54 2.39 -7.40
N LYS A 90 5.35 3.41 -7.71
CA LYS A 90 4.89 4.81 -7.66
C LYS A 90 3.80 5.12 -8.69
N LYS A 91 3.88 4.53 -9.88
CA LYS A 91 2.81 4.65 -10.90
C LYS A 91 1.52 3.99 -10.42
N PHE A 92 1.64 2.81 -9.81
CA PHE A 92 0.51 2.09 -9.26
C PHE A 92 -0.16 2.88 -8.13
N ASP A 93 0.63 3.41 -7.19
CA ASP A 93 0.12 4.26 -6.10
C ASP A 93 -0.67 5.44 -6.64
N LYS A 94 -0.10 6.15 -7.62
CA LYS A 94 -0.77 7.28 -8.23
C LYS A 94 -2.12 6.91 -8.85
N CYS A 95 -2.18 5.76 -9.53
CA CYS A 95 -3.45 5.27 -10.10
C CYS A 95 -4.47 4.93 -9.00
N MET A 96 -4.04 4.25 -7.93
CA MET A 96 -4.93 3.92 -6.81
C MET A 96 -5.41 5.17 -6.06
N ASP A 97 -4.58 6.20 -5.92
CA ASP A 97 -4.98 7.48 -5.31
C ASP A 97 -6.12 8.16 -6.13
N GLU A 98 -6.16 7.98 -7.45
CA GLU A 98 -7.27 8.48 -8.29
C GLU A 98 -8.59 7.75 -8.00
N TYR A 99 -8.54 6.44 -7.73
CA TYR A 99 -9.70 5.66 -7.28
C TYR A 99 -10.12 6.02 -5.85
N GLU A 100 -9.17 6.12 -4.90
CA GLU A 100 -9.44 6.48 -3.51
C GLU A 100 -10.03 7.90 -3.38
N ALA A 101 -9.71 8.80 -4.30
CA ALA A 101 -10.32 10.13 -4.36
C ALA A 101 -11.83 10.09 -4.70
N ASP A 102 -12.31 9.07 -5.43
CA ASP A 102 -13.71 8.90 -5.79
C ASP A 102 -14.56 8.47 -4.57
N PRO A 103 -15.54 9.29 -4.13
CA PRO A 103 -16.46 8.90 -3.06
C PRO A 103 -17.27 7.64 -3.36
N GLU A 104 -17.64 7.38 -4.62
CA GLU A 104 -18.43 6.21 -4.98
C GLU A 104 -17.60 4.92 -4.95
N PHE A 105 -16.30 5.01 -5.25
CA PHE A 105 -15.38 3.91 -5.05
C PHE A 105 -15.18 3.60 -3.56
N ARG A 106 -14.97 4.63 -2.72
CA ARG A 106 -14.79 4.47 -1.27
C ARG A 106 -15.94 3.74 -0.58
N LYS A 107 -17.18 3.95 -1.02
CA LYS A 107 -18.37 3.23 -0.52
C LYS A 107 -18.37 1.73 -0.86
N GLN A 108 -17.65 1.35 -1.91
CA GLN A 108 -17.51 -0.04 -2.35
C GLN A 108 -16.28 -0.71 -1.74
N MET A 109 -15.43 0.05 -1.05
CA MET A 109 -14.31 -0.51 -0.31
C MET A 109 -14.82 -1.20 0.95
N GLU A 110 -14.56 -2.49 1.03
CA GLU A 110 -14.82 -3.30 2.20
C GLU A 110 -13.66 -4.27 2.36
N ILE A 111 -13.24 -4.47 3.61
CA ILE A 111 -12.29 -5.52 3.95
C ILE A 111 -13.01 -6.55 4.82
N THR A 112 -13.09 -7.78 4.30
CA THR A 112 -13.81 -8.86 4.98
C THR A 112 -12.95 -9.51 6.05
N ASN A 113 -13.57 -10.17 7.03
CA ASN A 113 -12.82 -10.94 8.03
C ASN A 113 -12.02 -12.10 7.39
N GLU A 114 -12.50 -12.66 6.27
CA GLU A 114 -11.80 -13.70 5.53
C GLU A 114 -10.49 -13.16 4.92
N THR A 115 -10.56 -11.99 4.28
CA THR A 115 -9.39 -11.29 3.74
C THR A 115 -8.37 -10.96 4.84
N ILE A 116 -8.83 -10.42 5.98
CA ILE A 116 -7.96 -10.10 7.12
C ILE A 116 -7.25 -11.35 7.61
N ALA A 117 -8.00 -12.43 7.88
CA ALA A 117 -7.43 -13.67 8.39
C ALA A 117 -6.42 -14.29 7.40
N CYS A 118 -6.66 -14.13 6.09
CA CYS A 118 -5.74 -14.60 5.06
C CYS A 118 -4.40 -13.87 5.13
N TYR A 119 -4.41 -12.53 5.15
CA TYR A 119 -3.17 -11.75 5.25
C TYR A 119 -2.47 -11.95 6.60
N GLU A 120 -3.19 -12.04 7.71
CA GLU A 120 -2.58 -12.35 9.01
C GLU A 120 -1.87 -13.71 9.01
N ALA A 121 -2.48 -14.74 8.40
CA ALA A 121 -1.87 -16.05 8.26
C ALA A 121 -0.60 -16.02 7.39
N LEU A 122 -0.59 -15.22 6.31
CA LEU A 122 0.60 -15.02 5.48
C LEU A 122 1.78 -14.46 6.26
N LEU A 123 1.54 -13.46 7.12
CA LEU A 123 2.60 -12.85 7.92
C LEU A 123 3.28 -13.89 8.82
N GLU A 124 2.51 -14.81 9.40
CA GLU A 124 3.04 -15.89 10.23
C GLU A 124 3.80 -16.94 9.40
N ILE A 125 3.21 -17.42 8.28
CA ILE A 125 3.79 -18.47 7.43
C ILE A 125 5.17 -18.05 6.89
N TYR A 126 5.31 -16.79 6.49
CA TYR A 126 6.53 -16.25 5.87
C TYR A 126 7.44 -15.49 6.85
N ASN A 127 7.13 -15.52 8.15
CA ASN A 127 7.87 -14.83 9.19
C ASN A 127 8.07 -13.33 8.85
N MET A 128 6.96 -12.67 8.50
CA MET A 128 6.85 -11.24 8.16
C MET A 128 5.99 -10.51 9.21
N VAL A 129 5.98 -11.01 10.45
CA VAL A 129 5.16 -10.48 11.55
C VAL A 129 5.44 -9.01 11.86
N GLU A 130 6.61 -8.50 11.46
CA GLU A 130 6.97 -7.09 11.50
C GLU A 130 6.04 -6.20 10.67
N LEU A 131 5.36 -6.74 9.65
CA LEU A 131 4.40 -6.01 8.82
C LEU A 131 3.00 -5.90 9.43
N LYS A 132 2.74 -6.57 10.57
CA LYS A 132 1.41 -6.54 11.20
C LYS A 132 0.91 -5.11 11.49
N PRO A 133 1.72 -4.17 12.00
CA PRO A 133 1.27 -2.80 12.22
C PRO A 133 0.78 -2.12 10.94
N ALA A 134 1.48 -2.31 9.81
CA ALA A 134 1.07 -1.75 8.52
C ALA A 134 -0.25 -2.37 8.02
N LEU A 135 -0.42 -3.69 8.19
CA LEU A 135 -1.69 -4.35 7.87
C LEU A 135 -2.84 -3.83 8.75
N ASP A 136 -2.62 -3.67 10.05
CA ASP A 136 -3.61 -3.16 10.99
C ASP A 136 -4.01 -1.70 10.66
N GLU A 137 -3.05 -0.87 10.21
CA GLU A 137 -3.28 0.50 9.76
C GLU A 137 -4.15 0.55 8.49
N GLU A 138 -3.87 -0.27 7.49
CA GLU A 138 -4.68 -0.35 6.27
C GLU A 138 -6.10 -0.83 6.55
N ILE A 139 -6.26 -1.86 7.40
CA ILE A 139 -7.58 -2.31 7.84
C ILE A 139 -8.36 -1.17 8.51
N ALA A 140 -7.69 -0.36 9.34
CA ALA A 140 -8.31 0.78 10.00
C ALA A 140 -8.69 1.88 8.99
N SER A 141 -7.83 2.16 8.01
CA SER A 141 -8.06 3.13 6.94
C SER A 141 -9.28 2.76 6.09
N VAL A 142 -9.34 1.52 5.60
CA VAL A 142 -10.48 1.01 4.81
C VAL A 142 -11.78 1.10 5.61
N LYS A 143 -11.76 0.70 6.88
CA LYS A 143 -12.94 0.80 7.76
C LYS A 143 -13.36 2.24 8.01
N ALA A 144 -12.41 3.18 8.12
CA ALA A 144 -12.70 4.59 8.30
C ALA A 144 -13.32 5.22 7.03
N MET A 145 -12.81 4.85 5.85
CA MET A 145 -13.35 5.29 4.56
C MET A 145 -14.79 4.81 4.36
N ALA A 146 -15.08 3.55 4.70
CA ALA A 146 -16.43 3.00 4.63
C ALA A 146 -17.41 3.63 5.64
N ALA A 147 -16.92 4.22 6.74
CA ALA A 147 -17.75 4.83 7.77
C ALA A 147 -18.02 6.33 7.56
N ALA A 148 -17.38 6.98 6.60
CA ALA A 148 -17.43 8.43 6.37
C ALA A 148 -18.69 8.91 5.60
N GLU A 149 -19.80 8.18 5.70
CA GLU A 149 -21.09 8.48 5.05
C GLU A 149 -21.90 9.60 5.73
#